data_AF-A0A177CS48-F1
#
_entry.id   AF-A0A177CS48-F1
#
_cell.length_a   1.000
_cell.length_b   1.000
_cell.length_c   1.000
_cell.angle_alpha   90.00
_cell.angle_beta   90.00
_cell.angle_gamma   90.00
#
_symmetry.space_group_name_H-M   'P 1'
#
loop_
_entity.id
_entity.type
_entity.pdbx_description
1 polymer ?
#
loop_
_entity_poly.entity_id
_entity_poly.type
_entity_poly.pdbx_seq_one_letter_code
_entity_poly.pdbx_strand_id
1 'polypeptide(L)'
;MRPALTLATKFLLDPRFGAFWYHLMYGTPVTDAATRKTYLEHSNREDDLQTACADFEALLESLADRTTFYWRPEKSEGPTFAGVTQFSFWEILKDFIDSSRFDRLRKPVDSYNSYIGLSSKFLYNLMSENAVTYSDVNADIRLQFVLAVTITHELAHAIYGWRGLPHVDWTNGLVEVFAFDTDISNEIGWSWENHTWDGVILACTLDHDAIGEVRARTWESEILNETYIFTPVPEDWLKSLFMKDTWKNINQAIKKIPKPASSPWSTSTALQSIQSIRF
;
A
#
# COMPACT_ATOMS: atom_id res chain seq x y z
N MET A 1 13.24 9.13 -9.99
CA MET A 1 11.81 9.26 -9.65
C MET A 1 10.86 9.27 -10.85
N ARG A 2 11.18 9.91 -12.00
CA ARG A 2 10.22 9.95 -13.14
C ARG A 2 9.66 8.57 -13.54
N PRO A 3 10.46 7.49 -13.62
CA PRO A 3 9.91 6.15 -13.92
C PRO A 3 8.90 5.69 -12.86
N ALA A 4 9.23 5.82 -11.57
CA ALA A 4 8.32 5.48 -10.48
C ALA A 4 7.00 6.28 -10.54
N LEU A 5 7.07 7.60 -10.74
CA LEU A 5 5.89 8.45 -10.86
C LEU A 5 5.03 8.07 -12.07
N THR A 6 5.66 7.79 -13.20
CA THR A 6 4.93 7.35 -14.41
C THR A 6 4.18 6.04 -14.14
N LEU A 7 4.83 5.11 -13.44
CA LEU A 7 4.24 3.82 -13.09
C LEU A 7 3.11 3.96 -12.07
N ALA A 8 3.29 4.77 -11.02
CA ALA A 8 2.24 5.08 -10.05
C ALA A 8 1.02 5.74 -10.73
N THR A 9 1.24 6.69 -11.64
CA THR A 9 0.15 7.27 -12.45
C THR A 9 -0.59 6.21 -13.26
N LYS A 10 0.11 5.18 -13.78
CA LYS A 10 -0.55 4.06 -14.45
C LYS A 10 -1.39 3.21 -13.50
N PHE A 11 -0.93 2.95 -12.28
CA PHE A 11 -1.73 2.23 -11.28
C PHE A 11 -3.00 2.99 -10.88
N LEU A 12 -2.94 4.32 -10.85
CA LEU A 12 -4.09 5.17 -10.54
C LEU A 12 -5.07 5.25 -11.71
N LEU A 13 -4.59 5.58 -12.91
CA LEU A 13 -5.46 6.00 -14.02
C LEU A 13 -5.83 4.88 -14.99
N ASP A 14 -5.19 3.72 -14.92
CA ASP A 14 -5.54 2.64 -15.84
C ASP A 14 -6.90 2.02 -15.43
N PRO A 15 -7.92 1.99 -16.31
CA PRO A 15 -9.26 1.52 -15.95
C PRO A 15 -9.31 0.09 -15.41
N ARG A 16 -8.29 -0.73 -15.69
CA ARG A 16 -8.20 -2.11 -15.19
C ARG A 16 -7.91 -2.19 -13.69
N PHE A 17 -7.41 -1.11 -13.10
CA PHE A 17 -7.26 -0.94 -11.65
C PHE A 17 -8.36 -0.07 -11.04
N GLY A 18 -9.23 0.51 -11.87
CA GLY A 18 -10.28 1.44 -11.45
C GLY A 18 -11.24 0.85 -10.41
N ALA A 19 -11.53 -0.45 -10.49
CA ALA A 19 -12.48 -1.12 -9.60
C ALA A 19 -12.16 -0.90 -8.11
N PHE A 20 -10.89 -1.05 -7.71
CA PHE A 20 -10.46 -0.78 -6.34
C PHE A 20 -10.71 0.68 -5.96
N TRP A 21 -10.33 1.62 -6.82
CA TRP A 21 -10.45 3.05 -6.55
C TRP A 21 -11.91 3.52 -6.44
N TYR A 22 -12.78 3.00 -7.30
CA TYR A 22 -14.21 3.31 -7.28
C TYR A 22 -14.87 2.71 -6.03
N HIS A 23 -14.49 1.49 -5.66
CA HIS A 23 -14.91 0.86 -4.42
C HIS A 23 -14.47 1.66 -3.20
N LEU A 24 -13.20 2.07 -3.17
CA LEU A 24 -12.69 2.91 -2.10
C LEU A 24 -13.40 4.26 -2.04
N MET A 25 -13.86 4.83 -3.16
CA MET A 25 -14.55 6.13 -3.25
C MET A 25 -16.03 6.08 -2.87
N TYR A 26 -16.74 5.01 -3.25
CA TYR A 26 -18.20 4.93 -3.12
C TYR A 26 -18.70 3.90 -2.14
N GLY A 27 -17.87 2.91 -1.78
CA GLY A 27 -18.27 1.84 -0.88
C GLY A 27 -18.72 2.39 0.47
N THR A 28 -19.73 1.78 1.07
CA THR A 28 -20.35 2.27 2.31
C THR A 28 -19.91 1.40 3.48
N PRO A 29 -19.42 1.97 4.59
CA PRO A 29 -19.05 1.15 5.75
C PRO A 29 -20.25 0.37 6.30
N VAL A 30 -20.13 -0.95 6.36
CA VAL A 30 -21.09 -1.86 7.00
C VAL A 30 -20.37 -2.77 7.97
N THR A 31 -21.02 -3.12 9.08
CA THR A 31 -20.47 -4.06 10.06
C THR A 31 -21.19 -5.39 9.93
N ASP A 32 -20.45 -6.45 9.57
CA ASP A 32 -20.99 -7.80 9.58
C ASP A 32 -21.25 -8.25 11.03
N ALA A 33 -22.46 -8.75 11.29
CA ALA A 33 -22.88 -9.11 12.63
C ALA A 33 -22.17 -10.35 13.18
N ALA A 34 -21.76 -11.28 12.30
CA ALA A 34 -21.15 -12.55 12.69
C ALA A 34 -19.66 -12.39 13.04
N THR A 35 -18.91 -11.69 12.19
CA THR A 35 -17.47 -11.49 12.32
C THR A 35 -17.11 -10.22 13.10
N ARG A 36 -18.07 -9.29 13.29
CA ARG A 36 -17.87 -7.93 13.82
C ARG A 36 -16.94 -7.07 12.96
N LYS A 37 -16.62 -7.52 11.75
CA LYS A 37 -15.76 -6.82 10.81
C LYS A 37 -16.52 -5.66 10.17
N THR A 38 -15.91 -4.48 10.12
CA THR A 38 -16.45 -3.34 9.36
C THR A 38 -15.71 -3.21 8.04
N TYR A 39 -16.42 -3.25 6.92
CA TYR A 39 -15.84 -3.18 5.57
C TYR A 39 -16.66 -2.25 4.67
N LEU A 40 -16.16 -1.94 3.47
CA LEU A 40 -16.91 -1.16 2.48
C LEU A 40 -17.82 -2.09 1.66
N GLU A 41 -19.14 -1.92 1.78
CA GLU A 41 -20.10 -2.60 0.93
C GLU A 41 -20.17 -1.93 -0.45
N HIS A 42 -20.30 -2.74 -1.51
CA HIS A 42 -20.45 -2.30 -2.89
C HIS A 42 -21.59 -1.29 -3.06
N SER A 43 -21.33 -0.23 -3.82
CA SER A 43 -22.28 0.80 -4.20
C SER A 43 -22.62 0.70 -5.67
N ASN A 44 -23.89 0.84 -6.04
CA ASN A 44 -24.33 0.87 -7.45
C ASN A 44 -23.66 1.99 -8.28
N ARG A 45 -23.03 2.99 -7.63
CA ARG A 45 -22.25 4.03 -8.32
C ARG A 45 -20.93 3.49 -8.89
N GLU A 46 -20.42 2.39 -8.36
CA GLU A 46 -19.21 1.72 -8.86
C GLU A 46 -19.46 1.08 -10.23
N ASP A 47 -20.70 0.71 -10.53
CA ASP A 47 -21.09 0.04 -11.78
C ASP A 47 -21.21 1.01 -12.97
N ASP A 48 -21.43 2.31 -12.70
CA ASP A 48 -21.38 3.37 -13.72
C ASP A 48 -19.92 3.79 -13.95
N LEU A 49 -19.18 2.95 -14.69
CA LEU A 49 -17.74 3.12 -14.91
C LEU A 49 -17.38 4.49 -15.51
N GLN A 50 -18.25 5.07 -16.33
CA GLN A 50 -17.97 6.36 -16.95
C GLN A 50 -18.00 7.48 -15.91
N THR A 51 -19.05 7.52 -15.09
CA THR A 51 -19.18 8.50 -14.01
C THR A 51 -18.12 8.26 -12.93
N ALA A 52 -17.89 7.00 -12.54
CA ALA A 52 -16.91 6.63 -11.53
C ALA A 52 -15.48 7.05 -11.93
N CYS A 53 -15.13 6.86 -13.20
CA CYS A 53 -13.83 7.30 -13.73
C CYS A 53 -13.69 8.82 -13.67
N ALA A 54 -14.69 9.57 -14.12
CA ALA A 54 -14.66 11.04 -14.11
C ALA A 54 -14.61 11.61 -12.68
N ASP A 55 -15.42 11.07 -11.77
CA ASP A 55 -15.41 11.47 -10.35
C ASP A 55 -14.05 11.15 -9.70
N PHE A 56 -13.42 10.01 -10.04
CA PHE A 56 -12.11 9.66 -9.51
C PHE A 56 -11.00 10.58 -10.03
N GLU A 57 -11.01 10.94 -11.31
CA GLU A 57 -10.08 11.92 -11.86
C GLU A 57 -10.23 13.29 -11.16
N ALA A 58 -11.46 13.75 -10.95
CA ALA A 58 -11.74 14.98 -10.22
C ALA A 58 -11.28 14.91 -8.74
N LEU A 59 -11.41 13.74 -8.11
CA LEU A 59 -10.89 13.49 -6.76
C LEU A 59 -9.36 13.62 -6.73
N LEU A 60 -8.67 13.02 -7.70
CA LEU A 60 -7.20 13.10 -7.80
C LEU A 60 -6.73 14.55 -7.98
N GLU A 61 -7.43 15.36 -8.79
CA GLU A 61 -7.17 16.79 -8.91
C GLU A 61 -7.36 17.52 -7.57
N SER A 62 -8.44 17.23 -6.84
CA SER A 62 -8.65 17.81 -5.50
C SER A 62 -7.60 17.37 -4.49
N LEU A 63 -7.07 16.15 -4.58
CA LEU A 63 -6.02 15.66 -3.70
C LEU A 63 -4.66 16.27 -4.02
N ALA A 64 -4.36 16.55 -5.29
CA ALA A 64 -3.08 17.12 -5.70
C ALA A 64 -2.74 18.43 -4.95
N ASP A 65 -3.74 19.27 -4.67
CA ASP A 65 -3.58 20.52 -3.92
C ASP A 65 -3.51 20.34 -2.38
N ARG A 66 -3.85 19.14 -1.88
CA ARG A 66 -4.00 18.83 -0.45
C ARG A 66 -3.00 17.79 0.06
N THR A 67 -2.24 17.18 -0.84
CA THR A 67 -1.26 16.15 -0.53
C THR A 67 0.15 16.72 -0.63
N THR A 68 0.89 16.69 0.47
CA THR A 68 2.29 17.10 0.51
C THR A 68 3.19 15.88 0.67
N PHE A 69 4.14 15.70 -0.24
CA PHE A 69 5.18 14.67 -0.09
C PHE A 69 6.36 15.22 0.71
N TYR A 70 6.94 14.39 1.58
CA TYR A 70 8.18 14.72 2.28
C TYR A 70 9.11 13.51 2.38
N TRP A 71 10.40 13.77 2.57
CA TRP A 71 11.38 12.74 2.87
C TRP A 71 11.42 12.51 4.38
N ARG A 72 10.93 11.35 4.79
CA ARG A 72 10.86 10.94 6.18
C ARG A 72 12.25 10.50 6.65
N PRO A 73 12.77 11.06 7.77
CA PRO A 73 14.06 10.64 8.32
C PRO A 73 13.98 9.19 8.80
N GLU A 74 15.10 8.47 8.67
CA GLU A 74 15.25 7.15 9.30
C GLU A 74 15.29 7.31 10.83
N LYS A 75 14.57 6.45 11.53
CA LYS A 75 14.66 6.35 13.01
C LYS A 75 15.70 5.30 13.37
N SER A 76 16.52 5.58 14.38
CA SER A 76 17.52 4.63 14.89
C SER A 76 16.90 3.42 15.58
N GLU A 77 15.66 3.56 16.04
CA GLU A 77 14.91 2.54 16.77
C GLU A 77 13.49 2.41 16.21
N GLY A 78 12.96 1.19 16.26
CA GLY A 78 11.61 0.86 15.81
C GLY A 78 11.53 0.32 14.37
N PRO A 79 10.30 0.03 13.91
CA PRO A 79 10.07 -0.48 12.57
C PRO A 79 10.46 0.57 11.52
N THR A 80 11.11 0.09 10.45
CA THR A 80 11.39 0.89 9.25
C THR A 80 10.21 0.75 8.30
N PHE A 81 9.72 1.87 7.80
CA PHE A 81 8.61 1.92 6.85
C PHE A 81 9.09 2.60 5.57
N ALA A 82 8.72 2.03 4.42
CA ALA A 82 9.05 2.62 3.12
C ALA A 82 8.22 3.89 2.87
N GLY A 83 6.98 3.91 3.34
CA GLY A 83 6.05 5.04 3.25
C GLY A 83 5.27 5.21 4.56
N VAL A 84 4.63 6.36 4.71
CA VAL A 84 3.57 6.58 5.69
C VAL A 84 2.67 7.72 5.23
N THR A 85 1.37 7.59 5.48
CA THR A 85 0.40 8.66 5.27
C THR A 85 -0.03 9.23 6.62
N GLN A 86 -0.01 10.55 6.71
CA GLN A 86 -0.39 11.29 7.90
C GLN A 86 -1.41 12.36 7.54
N PHE A 87 -2.29 12.70 8.48
CA PHE A 87 -3.42 13.60 8.24
C PHE A 87 -3.29 14.94 8.97
N SER A 88 -2.12 15.18 9.56
CA SER A 88 -1.80 16.47 10.17
C SER A 88 -0.31 16.79 10.10
N PHE A 89 0.01 18.08 9.95
CA PHE A 89 1.38 18.57 10.04
C PHE A 89 2.06 18.20 11.38
N TRP A 90 1.27 18.09 12.45
CA TRP A 90 1.75 17.71 13.77
C TRP A 90 2.23 16.26 13.84
N GLU A 91 1.62 15.35 13.08
CA GLU A 91 2.10 13.97 12.97
C GLU A 91 3.46 13.91 12.28
N ILE A 92 3.68 14.76 11.27
CA ILE A 92 4.96 14.81 10.54
C ILE A 92 6.08 15.19 11.48
N LEU A 93 5.85 16.21 12.30
CA LEU A 93 6.85 16.70 13.23
C LEU A 93 7.28 15.63 14.26
N LYS A 94 6.44 14.61 14.56
CA LYS A 94 6.84 13.45 15.38
C LYS A 94 7.89 12.56 14.71
N ASP A 95 8.08 12.67 13.40
CA ASP A 95 9.18 12.02 12.70
C ASP A 95 10.49 12.83 12.81
N PHE A 96 10.43 14.14 13.04
CA PHE A 96 11.61 15.02 13.08
C PHE A 96 12.05 15.39 14.51
N ILE A 97 11.15 15.27 15.50
CA ILE A 97 11.35 15.78 16.86
C ILE A 97 10.96 14.70 17.86
N ASP A 98 11.64 14.68 19.02
CA ASP A 98 11.30 13.84 20.17
C ASP A 98 9.83 14.03 20.58
N SER A 99 9.08 12.92 20.56
CA SER A 99 7.65 12.85 20.83
C SER A 99 7.25 13.34 22.22
N SER A 100 8.17 13.33 23.20
CA SER A 100 7.91 13.81 24.56
C SER A 100 7.55 15.30 24.64
N ARG A 101 7.78 16.07 23.57
CA ARG A 101 7.50 17.52 23.50
C ARG A 101 6.16 17.87 22.86
N PHE A 102 5.38 16.89 22.42
CA PHE A 102 4.31 17.10 21.44
C PHE A 102 2.89 17.30 21.99
N ASP A 103 2.56 16.73 23.15
CA ASP A 103 1.19 16.69 23.68
C ASP A 103 0.56 18.07 23.93
N ARG A 104 1.36 19.14 23.93
CA ARG A 104 0.92 20.53 24.22
C ARG A 104 0.57 21.35 22.98
N LEU A 105 0.81 20.85 21.76
CA LEU A 105 0.70 21.64 20.53
C LEU A 105 -0.45 21.24 19.61
N ARG A 106 -1.23 20.22 19.97
CA ARG A 106 -2.33 19.73 19.12
C ARG A 106 -3.45 20.77 19.04
N LYS A 107 -3.52 21.47 17.91
CA LYS A 107 -4.70 22.26 17.53
C LYS A 107 -5.63 21.43 16.64
N PRO A 108 -6.94 21.63 16.71
CA PRO A 108 -7.85 21.11 15.70
C PRO A 108 -7.42 21.64 14.33
N VAL A 109 -7.48 20.79 13.31
CA VAL A 109 -7.20 21.17 11.92
C VAL A 109 -8.54 21.35 11.23
N ASP A 110 -8.80 22.55 10.72
CA ASP A 110 -10.09 22.92 10.12
C ASP A 110 -10.27 22.39 8.67
N SER A 111 -9.23 21.80 8.08
CA SER A 111 -9.28 21.29 6.70
C SER A 111 -8.45 20.01 6.52
N TYR A 112 -8.98 19.08 5.72
CA TYR A 112 -8.26 17.87 5.35
C TYR A 112 -7.02 18.22 4.52
N ASN A 113 -5.87 17.74 4.98
CA ASN A 113 -4.59 17.70 4.28
C ASN A 113 -3.95 16.33 4.54
N SER A 114 -3.32 15.75 3.54
CA SER A 114 -2.53 14.54 3.70
C SER A 114 -1.05 14.81 3.46
N TYR A 115 -0.24 14.05 4.18
CA TYR A 115 1.21 14.15 4.13
C TYR A 115 1.77 12.77 3.92
N ILE A 116 2.40 12.55 2.76
CA ILE A 116 2.96 11.25 2.39
C ILE A 116 4.48 11.33 2.63
N GLY A 117 4.93 10.64 3.67
CA GLY A 117 6.32 10.54 4.05
C GLY A 117 6.97 9.33 3.39
N LEU A 118 7.87 9.56 2.44
CA LEU A 118 8.66 8.50 1.82
C LEU A 118 9.99 8.35 2.56
N SER A 119 10.44 7.11 2.80
CA SER A 119 11.73 6.86 3.45
C SER A 119 12.87 7.63 2.77
N SER A 120 13.69 8.32 3.58
CA SER A 120 14.87 9.02 3.08
C SER A 120 15.89 8.08 2.42
N LYS A 121 15.83 6.76 2.65
CA LYS A 121 16.63 5.77 1.91
C LYS A 121 16.35 5.80 0.41
N PHE A 122 15.11 6.07 -0.01
CA PHE A 122 14.81 6.30 -1.43
C PHE A 122 15.57 7.52 -1.95
N LEU A 123 15.52 8.64 -1.24
CA LEU A 123 16.25 9.86 -1.62
C LEU A 123 17.75 9.58 -1.74
N TYR A 124 18.35 8.91 -0.76
CA TYR A 124 19.77 8.56 -0.81
C TYR A 124 20.10 7.68 -2.02
N ASN A 125 19.30 6.65 -2.31
CA ASN A 125 19.53 5.79 -3.47
C ASN A 125 19.27 6.50 -4.81
N LEU A 126 18.37 7.48 -4.85
CA LEU A 126 18.10 8.29 -6.04
C LEU A 126 19.17 9.36 -6.32
N MET A 127 19.87 9.83 -5.29
CA MET A 127 20.81 10.95 -5.36
C MET A 127 22.28 10.55 -5.28
N SER A 128 22.59 9.44 -4.62
CA SER A 128 23.97 9.04 -4.38
C SER A 128 24.61 8.53 -5.67
N GLU A 129 25.76 9.11 -6.01
CA GLU A 129 26.62 8.62 -7.09
C GLU A 129 27.14 7.19 -6.83
N ASN A 130 27.08 6.73 -5.56
CA ASN A 130 27.58 5.44 -5.09
C ASN A 130 26.48 4.40 -4.81
N ALA A 131 25.23 4.79 -4.55
CA ALA A 131 24.20 3.91 -4.02
C ALA A 131 23.53 3.06 -5.12
N VAL A 132 24.30 2.13 -5.68
CA VAL A 132 24.16 1.61 -7.05
C VAL A 132 24.89 2.56 -8.00
N THR A 133 26.21 2.43 -8.01
CA THR A 133 26.99 2.71 -9.21
C THR A 133 26.18 2.26 -10.44
N TYR A 134 26.09 3.13 -11.43
CA TYR A 134 25.34 3.06 -12.70
C TYR A 134 25.43 1.75 -13.53
N SER A 135 25.94 0.63 -13.00
CA SER A 135 26.12 -0.66 -13.66
C SER A 135 24.95 -1.64 -13.51
N ASP A 136 24.19 -1.64 -12.39
CA ASP A 136 23.06 -2.58 -12.22
C ASP A 136 21.72 -1.94 -12.58
N VAL A 137 21.34 -2.06 -13.86
CA VAL A 137 20.03 -1.64 -14.37
C VAL A 137 18.88 -2.32 -13.61
N ASN A 138 19.07 -3.54 -13.11
CA ASN A 138 18.01 -4.24 -12.39
C ASN A 138 17.76 -3.61 -11.01
N ALA A 139 18.80 -3.15 -10.32
CA ALA A 139 18.66 -2.44 -9.05
C ALA A 139 17.85 -1.15 -9.19
N ASP A 140 18.10 -0.33 -10.23
CA ASP A 140 17.27 0.86 -10.48
C ASP A 140 15.82 0.47 -10.78
N ILE A 141 15.57 -0.56 -11.59
CA ILE A 141 14.21 -1.03 -11.87
C ILE A 141 13.49 -1.47 -10.58
N ARG A 142 14.16 -2.22 -9.70
CA ARG A 142 13.61 -2.61 -8.38
C ARG A 142 13.30 -1.38 -7.53
N LEU A 143 14.22 -0.42 -7.46
CA LEU A 143 14.05 0.83 -6.73
C LEU A 143 12.84 1.63 -7.25
N GLN A 144 12.75 1.86 -8.56
CA GLN A 144 11.65 2.62 -9.16
C GLN A 144 10.31 1.88 -8.99
N PHE A 145 10.29 0.54 -9.06
CA PHE A 145 9.09 -0.25 -8.85
C PHE A 145 8.59 -0.15 -7.41
N VAL A 146 9.46 -0.39 -6.43
CA VAL A 146 9.10 -0.32 -5.00
C VAL A 146 8.62 1.09 -4.66
N LEU A 147 9.30 2.13 -5.15
CA LEU A 147 8.87 3.50 -4.96
C LEU A 147 7.48 3.78 -5.56
N ALA A 148 7.17 3.24 -6.75
CA ALA A 148 5.85 3.39 -7.36
C ALA A 148 4.74 2.70 -6.55
N VAL A 149 5.01 1.48 -6.07
CA VAL A 149 4.10 0.73 -5.19
C VAL A 149 3.88 1.50 -3.89
N THR A 150 4.94 1.94 -3.22
CA THR A 150 4.84 2.73 -1.98
C THR A 150 4.04 4.01 -2.19
N ILE A 151 4.29 4.78 -3.25
CA ILE A 151 3.51 6.00 -3.52
C ILE A 151 2.02 5.69 -3.70
N THR A 152 1.70 4.62 -4.43
CA THR A 152 0.30 4.26 -4.73
C THR A 152 -0.42 3.71 -3.50
N HIS A 153 0.28 2.91 -2.71
CA HIS A 153 -0.15 2.41 -1.41
C HIS A 153 -0.51 3.58 -0.47
N GLU A 154 0.39 4.55 -0.32
CA GLU A 154 0.12 5.72 0.53
C GLU A 154 -1.00 6.62 0.00
N LEU A 155 -1.14 6.71 -1.33
CA LEU A 155 -2.28 7.42 -1.92
C LEU A 155 -3.62 6.74 -1.61
N ALA A 156 -3.66 5.42 -1.44
CA ALA A 156 -4.87 4.72 -1.03
C ALA A 156 -5.34 5.19 0.37
N HIS A 157 -4.41 5.32 1.32
CA HIS A 157 -4.69 5.93 2.63
C HIS A 157 -5.12 7.39 2.52
N ALA A 158 -4.49 8.17 1.66
CA ALA A 158 -4.90 9.56 1.43
C ALA A 158 -6.33 9.65 0.88
N ILE A 159 -6.69 8.83 -0.10
CA ILE A 159 -8.06 8.79 -0.65
C ILE A 159 -9.06 8.37 0.44
N TYR A 160 -8.73 7.35 1.25
CA TYR A 160 -9.55 6.92 2.37
C TYR A 160 -9.80 8.06 3.37
N GLY A 161 -8.73 8.73 3.80
CA GLY A 161 -8.83 9.86 4.73
C GLY A 161 -9.61 11.04 4.16
N TRP A 162 -9.48 11.33 2.86
CA TRP A 162 -10.20 12.42 2.19
C TRP A 162 -11.71 12.23 2.23
N ARG A 163 -12.20 10.98 2.17
CA ARG A 163 -13.62 10.68 2.32
C ARG A 163 -14.19 11.04 3.70
N GLY A 164 -13.32 11.26 4.69
CA GLY A 164 -13.74 11.48 6.07
C GLY A 164 -14.52 10.29 6.64
N LEU A 165 -14.26 9.08 6.13
CA LEU A 165 -14.88 7.87 6.65
C LEU A 165 -14.48 7.67 8.12
N PRO A 166 -15.40 7.11 8.93
CA PRO A 166 -15.08 6.81 10.31
C PRO A 166 -13.91 5.83 10.35
N HIS A 167 -12.90 6.18 11.14
CA HIS A 167 -11.99 5.15 11.63
C HIS A 167 -12.69 4.40 12.76
N VAL A 168 -12.57 3.08 12.75
CA VAL A 168 -13.12 2.26 13.82
C VAL A 168 -12.21 2.42 15.03
N ASP A 169 -12.77 2.96 16.11
CA ASP A 169 -12.07 3.05 17.38
C ASP A 169 -12.11 1.68 18.07
N TRP A 170 -11.05 0.90 17.88
CA TRP A 170 -10.91 -0.39 18.55
C TRP A 170 -10.45 -0.25 20.01
N THR A 171 -10.23 0.98 20.50
CA THR A 171 -10.11 1.51 21.88
C THR A 171 -8.90 2.42 22.17
N ASN A 172 -7.94 2.64 21.26
CA ASN A 172 -6.80 3.58 21.46
C ASN A 172 -6.04 3.94 20.16
N GLY A 173 -6.70 3.86 19.01
CA GLY A 173 -6.09 4.16 17.72
C GLY A 173 -7.17 4.17 16.65
N LEU A 174 -7.14 5.19 15.79
CA LEU A 174 -8.00 5.27 14.62
C LEU A 174 -7.52 4.20 13.64
N VAL A 175 -8.30 3.13 13.45
CA VAL A 175 -7.98 2.09 12.47
C VAL A 175 -8.96 2.17 11.32
N GLU A 176 -8.46 1.98 10.10
CA GLU A 176 -9.28 2.01 8.89
C GLU A 176 -10.31 0.86 8.89
N VAL A 177 -11.39 1.01 8.13
CA VAL A 177 -12.24 -0.14 7.81
C VAL A 177 -11.52 -1.01 6.78
N PHE A 178 -11.90 -2.28 6.71
CA PHE A 178 -11.42 -3.13 5.64
C PHE A 178 -11.99 -2.63 4.30
N ALA A 179 -11.24 -2.68 3.20
CA ALA A 179 -11.83 -2.35 1.91
C ALA A 179 -12.87 -3.42 1.57
N PHE A 180 -12.47 -4.69 1.58
CA PHE A 180 -13.36 -5.83 1.28
C PHE A 180 -13.66 -6.68 2.52
N ASP A 181 -14.81 -7.37 2.53
CA ASP A 181 -15.18 -8.33 3.57
C ASP A 181 -14.25 -9.57 3.60
N THR A 182 -13.58 -9.87 2.48
CA THR A 182 -12.56 -10.91 2.36
C THR A 182 -11.18 -10.49 2.85
N ASP A 183 -10.94 -9.21 3.11
CA ASP A 183 -9.61 -8.74 3.54
C ASP A 183 -9.22 -9.28 4.93
N ILE A 184 -7.95 -9.55 5.16
CA ILE A 184 -7.47 -10.09 6.45
C ILE A 184 -6.82 -9.01 7.31
N SER A 185 -6.43 -7.90 6.67
CA SER A 185 -5.89 -6.69 7.27
C SER A 185 -6.79 -5.53 6.85
N ASN A 186 -6.99 -4.58 7.74
CA ASN A 186 -7.73 -3.36 7.45
C ASN A 186 -6.84 -2.23 6.93
N GLU A 187 -5.59 -2.55 6.58
CA GLU A 187 -4.67 -1.59 5.98
C GLU A 187 -5.03 -1.41 4.50
N ILE A 188 -5.52 -0.21 4.15
CA ILE A 188 -6.09 0.08 2.83
C ILE A 188 -5.05 -0.01 1.69
N GLY A 189 -3.79 0.35 1.96
CA GLY A 189 -2.72 0.26 0.97
C GLY A 189 -2.37 -1.20 0.63
N TRP A 190 -2.34 -2.09 1.62
CA TRP A 190 -2.19 -3.53 1.41
C TRP A 190 -3.41 -4.11 0.70
N SER A 191 -4.63 -3.64 1.01
CA SER A 191 -5.83 -4.07 0.28
C SER A 191 -5.75 -3.69 -1.20
N TRP A 192 -5.24 -2.49 -1.52
CA TRP A 192 -4.94 -2.09 -2.90
C TRP A 192 -3.95 -3.06 -3.56
N GLU A 193 -2.84 -3.37 -2.88
CA GLU A 193 -1.84 -4.30 -3.40
C GLU A 193 -2.44 -5.68 -3.66
N ASN A 194 -3.22 -6.20 -2.71
CA ASN A 194 -3.86 -7.49 -2.84
C ASN A 194 -4.85 -7.53 -4.00
N HIS A 195 -5.69 -6.51 -4.15
CA HIS A 195 -6.60 -6.39 -5.28
C HIS A 195 -5.85 -6.35 -6.62
N THR A 196 -4.71 -5.65 -6.64
CA THR A 196 -3.91 -5.42 -7.85
C THR A 196 -3.07 -6.63 -8.23
N TRP A 197 -2.50 -7.33 -7.26
CA TRP A 197 -1.43 -8.31 -7.44
C TRP A 197 -1.74 -9.70 -6.89
N ASP A 198 -2.89 -9.88 -6.21
CA ASP A 198 -3.23 -11.10 -5.46
C ASP A 198 -2.19 -11.40 -4.36
N GLY A 199 -1.67 -10.33 -3.74
CA GLY A 199 -0.67 -10.37 -2.67
C GLY A 199 -0.12 -9.00 -2.30
N VAL A 200 0.81 -8.97 -1.34
CA VAL A 200 1.52 -7.77 -0.89
C VAL A 200 2.93 -7.77 -1.44
N ILE A 201 3.32 -6.65 -2.04
CA ILE A 201 4.67 -6.37 -2.50
C ILE A 201 5.44 -5.75 -1.34
N LEU A 202 6.49 -6.43 -0.92
CA LEU A 202 7.34 -5.97 0.15
C LEU A 202 8.52 -5.22 -0.42
N ALA A 203 8.82 -4.09 0.22
CA ALA A 203 9.98 -3.30 -0.12
C ALA A 203 11.23 -4.19 -0.09
N CYS A 204 12.06 -4.06 -1.11
CA CYS A 204 13.41 -4.60 -1.09
C CYS A 204 14.20 -3.98 0.06
N THR A 205 15.26 -4.65 0.51
CA THR A 205 16.25 -4.01 1.37
C THR A 205 16.76 -2.74 0.69
N LEU A 206 16.50 -1.59 1.32
CA LEU A 206 16.99 -0.28 0.89
C LEU A 206 18.18 0.09 1.80
N ASP A 207 19.36 -0.43 1.48
CA ASP A 207 20.58 -0.04 2.18
C ASP A 207 21.37 0.96 1.33
N HIS A 208 22.31 1.68 1.95
CA HIS A 208 23.11 2.69 1.26
C HIS A 208 23.94 2.11 0.11
N ASP A 209 24.32 0.82 0.23
CA ASP A 209 25.24 0.16 -0.69
C ASP A 209 24.55 -0.86 -1.61
N ALA A 210 23.25 -1.16 -1.38
CA ALA A 210 22.55 -2.20 -2.13
C ALA A 210 21.02 -2.01 -2.14
N ILE A 211 20.44 -2.25 -3.31
CA ILE A 211 19.00 -2.47 -3.50
C ILE A 211 18.75 -3.98 -3.59
N GLY A 212 18.13 -4.51 -2.55
CA GLY A 212 17.79 -5.93 -2.44
C GLY A 212 16.77 -6.42 -3.46
N GLU A 213 16.38 -7.68 -3.34
CA GLU A 213 15.31 -8.26 -4.16
C GLU A 213 13.94 -7.72 -3.76
N VAL A 214 13.05 -7.57 -4.75
CA VAL A 214 11.63 -7.31 -4.51
C VAL A 214 10.98 -8.64 -4.14
N ARG A 215 10.19 -8.65 -3.08
CA ARG A 215 9.52 -9.84 -2.59
C ARG A 215 8.01 -9.63 -2.64
N ALA A 216 7.28 -10.72 -2.83
CA ALA A 216 5.85 -10.76 -2.67
C ALA A 216 5.47 -11.82 -1.65
N ARG A 217 4.32 -11.64 -1.01
CA ARG A 217 3.67 -12.63 -0.15
C ARG A 217 2.18 -12.67 -0.48
N THR A 218 1.53 -13.84 -0.37
CA THR A 218 0.08 -13.89 -0.54
C THR A 218 -0.62 -13.37 0.69
N TRP A 219 -1.87 -12.97 0.54
CA TRP A 219 -2.73 -12.61 1.65
C TRP A 219 -2.81 -13.75 2.69
N GLU A 220 -3.00 -15.00 2.27
CA GLU A 220 -3.10 -16.14 3.20
C GLU A 220 -1.83 -16.37 4.04
N SER A 221 -0.66 -16.05 3.49
CA SER A 221 0.60 -16.17 4.21
C SER A 221 0.73 -15.20 5.39
N GLU A 222 -0.07 -14.13 5.43
CA GLU A 222 -0.13 -13.18 6.55
C GLU A 222 -0.91 -13.75 7.75
N ILE A 223 -1.94 -14.56 7.49
CA ILE A 223 -2.79 -15.13 8.54
C ILE A 223 -2.01 -16.14 9.39
N LEU A 224 -1.08 -16.89 8.77
CA LEU A 224 -0.41 -18.05 9.37
C LEU A 224 0.83 -17.69 10.21
N ASN A 225 0.94 -16.44 10.67
CA ASN A 225 1.97 -15.87 11.55
C ASN A 225 2.87 -16.88 12.31
N GLU A 226 4.11 -17.02 11.84
CA GLU A 226 5.34 -17.27 12.64
C GLU A 226 6.58 -17.37 11.72
N THR A 227 6.41 -17.72 10.45
CA THR A 227 7.48 -17.69 9.43
C THR A 227 6.95 -17.04 8.16
N TYR A 228 7.35 -15.79 7.91
CA TYR A 228 6.99 -15.13 6.66
C TYR A 228 7.64 -15.87 5.48
N ILE A 229 6.82 -16.50 4.64
CA ILE A 229 7.28 -17.11 3.39
C ILE A 229 7.17 -16.04 2.31
N PHE A 230 8.31 -15.47 1.95
CA PHE A 230 8.41 -14.52 0.86
C PHE A 230 8.82 -15.22 -0.43
N THR A 231 8.31 -14.73 -1.55
CA THR A 231 8.74 -15.19 -2.88
C THR A 231 9.40 -14.04 -3.63
N PRO A 232 10.63 -14.22 -4.15
CA PRO A 232 11.24 -13.24 -5.01
C PRO A 232 10.39 -12.98 -6.25
N VAL A 233 10.20 -11.70 -6.57
CA VAL A 233 9.50 -11.29 -7.80
C VAL A 233 10.48 -11.37 -8.97
N PRO A 234 10.15 -12.05 -10.10
CA PRO A 234 11.05 -12.20 -11.23
C PRO A 234 11.42 -10.85 -11.85
N GLU A 235 12.70 -10.63 -12.12
CA GLU A 235 13.18 -9.36 -12.70
C GLU A 235 12.56 -9.06 -14.07
N ASP A 236 12.36 -10.09 -14.90
CA ASP A 236 11.74 -9.93 -16.22
C ASP A 236 10.28 -9.48 -16.11
N TRP A 237 9.60 -9.91 -15.06
CA TRP A 237 8.25 -9.44 -14.75
C TRP A 237 8.28 -7.96 -14.35
N LEU A 238 9.19 -7.55 -13.46
CA LEU A 238 9.36 -6.14 -13.06
C LEU A 238 9.68 -5.24 -14.26
N LYS A 239 10.66 -5.63 -15.08
CA LYS A 239 11.02 -4.94 -16.33
C LYS A 239 9.82 -4.74 -17.23
N SER A 240 8.99 -5.77 -17.37
CA SER A 240 7.82 -5.73 -18.24
C SER A 240 6.86 -4.59 -17.85
N LEU A 241 6.70 -4.27 -16.56
CA LEU A 241 5.80 -3.20 -16.11
C LEU A 241 6.20 -1.80 -16.61
N PHE A 242 7.48 -1.60 -16.97
CA PHE A 242 7.96 -0.35 -17.56
C PHE A 242 7.84 -0.31 -19.09
N MET A 243 7.42 -1.41 -19.72
CA MET A 243 7.26 -1.51 -21.17
C MET A 243 5.83 -1.16 -21.61
N LYS A 244 5.71 -0.34 -22.66
CA LYS A 244 4.42 0.08 -23.23
C LYS A 244 3.53 -1.11 -23.64
N ASP A 245 4.12 -2.18 -24.16
CA ASP A 245 3.34 -3.34 -24.67
C ASP A 245 2.72 -4.17 -23.55
N THR A 246 3.33 -4.21 -22.37
CA THR A 246 2.76 -4.87 -21.19
C THR A 246 1.43 -4.24 -20.82
N TRP A 247 1.33 -2.91 -20.90
CA TRP A 247 0.10 -2.17 -20.66
C TRP A 247 -0.99 -2.42 -21.70
N LYS A 248 -0.69 -3.02 -22.86
CA LYS A 248 -1.76 -3.47 -23.77
C LYS A 248 -2.43 -4.74 -23.25
N ASN A 249 -1.71 -5.56 -22.47
CA ASN A 249 -2.13 -6.89 -22.01
C ASN A 249 -1.95 -7.06 -20.47
N ILE A 250 -2.17 -6.01 -19.67
CA ILE A 250 -1.78 -6.01 -18.24
C ILE A 250 -2.43 -7.15 -17.44
N ASN A 251 -3.68 -7.51 -17.75
CA ASN A 251 -4.42 -8.58 -17.07
C ASN A 251 -3.74 -9.95 -17.21
N GLN A 252 -2.95 -10.16 -18.28
CA GLN A 252 -2.15 -11.38 -18.45
C GLN A 252 -0.78 -11.25 -17.79
N ALA A 253 -0.21 -10.04 -17.77
CA ALA A 253 1.10 -9.78 -17.17
C ALA A 253 1.06 -9.93 -15.64
N ILE A 254 0.03 -9.39 -14.98
CA ILE A 254 -0.15 -9.44 -13.52
C ILE A 254 -0.27 -10.89 -13.02
N LYS A 255 -0.99 -11.75 -13.75
CA LYS A 255 -1.18 -13.17 -13.40
C LYS A 255 0.12 -14.00 -13.37
N LYS A 256 1.24 -13.44 -13.82
CA LYS A 256 2.55 -14.10 -13.84
C LYS A 256 3.38 -13.86 -12.58
N ILE A 257 2.87 -13.14 -11.58
CA ILE A 257 3.55 -13.05 -10.28
C ILE A 257 3.65 -14.47 -9.71
N PRO A 258 4.87 -14.95 -9.38
CA PRO A 258 5.01 -16.22 -8.69
C PRO A 258 4.31 -16.14 -7.34
N LYS A 259 3.39 -17.06 -7.13
CA LYS A 259 2.80 -17.26 -5.82
C LYS A 259 3.81 -18.03 -4.97
N PRO A 260 4.01 -17.67 -3.69
CA PRO A 260 4.60 -18.57 -2.71
C PRO A 260 4.05 -19.96 -2.92
N ALA A 261 4.96 -20.94 -3.01
CA ALA A 261 4.56 -22.33 -2.98
C ALA A 261 3.63 -22.48 -1.79
N SER A 262 2.37 -22.86 -2.04
CA SER A 262 1.40 -23.09 -0.99
C SER A 262 2.09 -23.95 0.05
N SER A 263 2.24 -23.41 1.26
CA SER A 263 2.89 -24.11 2.35
C SER A 263 2.33 -25.54 2.36
N PRO A 264 3.14 -26.61 2.50
CA PRO A 264 2.60 -27.97 2.60
C PRO A 264 1.61 -28.14 3.77
N TRP A 265 1.51 -27.12 4.62
CA TRP A 265 0.55 -26.97 5.72
C TRP A 265 -0.80 -26.35 5.30
N SER A 266 -0.97 -25.88 4.06
CA SER A 266 -2.21 -25.24 3.60
C SER A 266 -3.25 -26.27 3.17
N THR A 267 -4.36 -26.28 3.91
CA THR A 267 -5.67 -26.90 3.63
C THR A 267 -5.79 -28.42 3.81
N SER A 268 -5.93 -28.84 5.08
CA SER A 268 -6.95 -29.82 5.54
C SER A 268 -6.71 -30.25 7.00
N THR A 269 -5.45 -30.36 7.43
CA THR A 269 -5.12 -31.05 8.70
C THR A 269 -4.98 -30.11 9.90
N ALA A 270 -4.45 -28.89 9.72
CA ALA A 270 -4.15 -27.99 10.84
C ALA A 270 -5.40 -27.42 11.53
N LEU A 271 -6.47 -27.13 10.77
CA LEU A 271 -7.74 -26.66 11.33
C LEU A 271 -8.55 -27.78 12.03
N GLN A 272 -8.36 -29.05 11.64
CA GLN A 272 -8.97 -30.19 12.34
C GLN A 272 -8.28 -30.48 13.69
N SER A 273 -6.97 -30.23 13.82
CA SER A 273 -6.24 -30.45 15.08
C SER A 273 -6.51 -29.38 16.16
N ILE A 274 -6.97 -28.19 15.80
CA ILE A 274 -7.27 -27.13 16.78
C ILE A 274 -8.68 -27.30 17.38
N GLN A 275 -9.62 -27.92 16.67
CA GLN A 275 -10.95 -28.24 17.20
C GLN A 275 -10.97 -29.46 18.15
N SER A 276 -9.87 -30.19 18.30
CA SER A 276 -9.78 -31.37 19.19
C SER A 276 -9.22 -31.10 20.59
N ILE A 277 -8.82 -29.86 20.92
CA ILE A 277 -8.38 -29.52 22.27
C ILE A 277 -9.57 -28.91 23.02
N ARG A 278 -10.36 -29.80 23.65
CA ARG A 278 -11.37 -29.43 24.64
C ARG A 278 -10.68 -29.17 25.98
N PHE A 279 -10.95 -28.01 26.57
CA PHE A 279 -11.06 -27.88 28.03
C PHE A 279 -12.49 -28.27 28.45
#